data_AF-A0A9D9S389-F1
#
_entry.id   AF-A0A9D9S389-F1
#
_cell.length_a   1.000
_cell.length_b   1.000
_cell.length_c   1.000
_cell.angle_alpha   90.00
_cell.angle_beta   90.00
_cell.angle_gamma   90.00
#
_symmetry.space_group_name_H-M   'P 1'
#
loop_
_entity.id
_entity.type
_entity.pdbx_description
1 polymer ?
#
loop_
_entity_poly.entity_id
_entity_poly.type
_entity_poly.pdbx_seq_one_letter_code
_entity_poly.pdbx_strand_id
1 'polypeptide(L)' 'MQGPIMVDAAINLGADVARVSMAVAWGDARTNLIQPFRALPASAVAGLRAKDIMGYCLITLVMSGFIIGIGLTFVP' A
#
# COMPACT_ATOMS: atom_id res chain seq x y z
N MET A 1 9.27 11.93 -0.18
CA MET A 1 9.05 11.81 -1.64
C MET A 1 9.93 10.68 -2.16
N GLN A 2 9.39 9.48 -2.36
CA GLN A 2 10.14 8.31 -2.86
C GLN A 2 9.97 8.09 -4.38
N GLY A 3 9.02 8.79 -5.02
CA GLY A 3 8.70 8.66 -6.44
C GLY A 3 9.88 8.94 -7.39
N PRO A 4 10.60 10.08 -7.28
CA PRO A 4 11.68 10.41 -8.23
C PRO A 4 12.82 9.38 -8.22
N ILE A 5 13.21 8.92 -7.03
CA ILE A 5 14.29 7.94 -6.84
C ILE A 5 13.94 6.59 -7.48
N MET A 6 12.68 6.15 -7.36
CA MET A 6 12.24 4.90 -8.00
C MET A 6 12.07 5.00 -9.51
N VAL A 7 11.72 6.19 -10.02
CA VAL A 7 11.67 6.45 -11.46
C VAL A 7 13.08 6.42 -12.06
N ASP A 8 14.05 7.07 -11.42
CA ASP A 8 15.45 7.04 -11.86
C ASP A 8 16.03 5.62 -11.82
N ALA A 9 15.70 4.84 -10.79
CA ALA A 9 16.08 3.43 -10.70
C ALA A 9 15.44 2.58 -11.83
N ALA A 10 14.16 2.81 -12.15
CA ALA A 10 13.47 2.11 -13.24
C ALA A 10 14.13 2.38 -14.60
N ILE A 11 14.51 3.63 -14.87
CA ILE A 11 15.21 4.04 -16.09
C ILE A 11 16.57 3.34 -16.18
N ASN A 12 17.34 3.31 -15.09
CA ASN A 12 18.66 2.65 -15.06
C ASN A 12 18.59 1.11 -15.21
N LEU A 13 17.50 0.49 -14.78
CA LEU A 13 17.27 -0.96 -14.88
C LEU A 13 16.58 -1.38 -16.19
N GLY A 14 16.21 -0.43 -17.06
CA GLY A 14 15.42 -0.70 -18.26
C GLY A 14 14.02 -1.25 -17.97
N ALA A 15 13.50 -1.00 -16.77
CA ALA A 15 12.18 -1.43 -16.33
C ALA A 15 11.10 -0.42 -16.77
N ASP A 16 9.86 -0.89 -16.92
CA ASP A 16 8.75 -0.02 -17.31
C ASP A 16 8.45 1.02 -16.22
N VAL A 17 8.70 2.29 -16.55
CA VAL A 17 8.56 3.42 -15.62
C VAL A 17 7.11 3.59 -15.18
N ALA A 18 6.13 3.33 -16.05
CA ALA A 18 4.72 3.44 -15.72
C ALA A 18 4.31 2.41 -14.65
N ARG A 19 4.72 1.15 -14.83
CA ARG A 19 4.47 0.05 -13.89
C ARG A 19 5.18 0.25 -12.56
N VAL A 20 6.43 0.72 -12.56
CA VAL A 20 7.17 1.04 -11.32
C VAL A 20 6.52 2.22 -10.60
N SER A 21 6.13 3.27 -11.32
CA SER A 21 5.43 4.43 -10.73
C SER A 21 4.08 4.03 -10.12
N MET A 22 3.31 3.18 -10.81
CA MET A 22 2.06 2.64 -10.31
C MET A 22 2.27 1.76 -9.06
N ALA A 23 3.31 0.92 -9.05
CA ALA A 23 3.64 0.10 -7.89
C ALA A 23 3.99 0.96 -6.65
N VAL A 24 4.74 2.04 -6.84
CA VAL A 24 5.07 3.00 -5.77
C VAL A 24 3.83 3.74 -5.29
N ALA A 25 2.96 4.21 -6.21
CA ALA A 25 1.72 4.91 -5.86
C ALA A 25 0.74 4.00 -5.09
N TRP A 26 0.57 2.76 -5.53
CA TRP A 26 -0.24 1.77 -4.82
C TRP A 26 0.37 1.38 -3.48
N GLY A 27 1.70 1.25 -3.40
CA GLY A 27 2.42 0.98 -2.16
C GLY A 27 2.23 2.10 -1.12
N ASP A 28 2.35 3.35 -1.54
CA ASP A 28 2.14 4.54 -0.69
C ASP A 28 0.68 4.68 -0.25
N ALA A 29 -0.28 4.53 -1.17
CA ALA A 29 -1.70 4.57 -0.82
C ALA A 29 -2.09 3.48 0.20
N ARG A 30 -1.48 2.30 0.06
CA ARG A 30 -1.75 1.12 0.88
C ARG A 30 -1.18 1.22 2.29
N THR A 31 0.02 1.78 2.46
CA THR A 31 0.58 2.05 3.80
C THR A 31 -0.10 3.25 4.45
N ASN A 32 -0.52 4.24 3.67
CA ASN A 32 -1.31 5.38 4.17
C ASN A 32 -2.73 4.99 4.63
N LEU A 33 -3.32 3.93 4.06
CA LEU A 33 -4.59 3.34 4.54
C LEU A 33 -4.43 2.57 5.85
N ILE A 34 -3.22 2.11 6.16
CA ILE A 34 -2.97 1.21 7.29
C ILE A 34 -2.53 1.91 8.55
N GLN A 35 -2.01 3.14 8.43
CA GLN A 35 -1.77 3.96 9.59
C GLN A 35 -3.11 4.19 10.29
N PRO A 36 -3.32 3.57 11.46
CA PRO A 36 -4.62 3.59 12.11
C PRO A 36 -4.90 4.96 12.72
N PHE A 37 -4.07 5.98 12.49
CA PHE A 37 -4.26 7.33 13.00
C PHE A 37 -5.53 8.02 12.49
N ARG A 38 -6.01 7.65 11.29
CA ARG A 38 -7.31 8.11 10.78
C ARG A 38 -8.50 7.26 11.24
N ALA A 39 -8.26 5.99 11.55
CA ALA A 39 -9.30 5.05 12.02
C ALA A 39 -9.46 5.02 13.55
N LEU A 40 -8.42 5.41 14.30
CA LEU A 40 -8.37 5.50 15.76
C LEU A 40 -9.49 6.41 16.32
N PRO A 41 -9.75 7.62 15.76
CA PRO A 41 -10.85 8.47 16.20
C PRO A 41 -12.22 7.81 16.01
N ALA A 42 -12.44 7.19 14.84
CA ALA A 42 -13.70 6.50 14.54
C ALA A 42 -13.92 5.28 15.46
N SER A 43 -12.85 4.55 15.77
CA SER A 43 -12.89 3.39 16.66
C SER A 43 -13.19 3.75 18.12
N ALA A 44 -12.70 4.91 18.58
CA ALA A 44 -12.95 5.41 19.93
C ALA A 44 -14.42 5.79 20.11
N VAL A 45 -15.05 6.36 19.08
CA VAL A 45 -16.50 6.67 19.08
C VAL A 45 -17.34 5.39 19.02
N ALA A 46 -16.88 4.36 18.30
CA ALA A 46 -17.56 3.07 18.18
C ALA A 46 -17.32 2.12 19.38
N GLY A 47 -16.51 2.49 20.37
CA GLY A 47 -16.19 1.65 21.53
C GLY A 47 -15.36 0.40 21.21
N LEU A 48 -14.71 0.37 20.04
CA LEU A 48 -13.94 -0.77 19.57
C LEU A 48 -12.50 -0.72 20.10
N ARG A 49 -11.95 -1.89 20.43
CA ARG A 49 -10.54 -1.98 20.86
C ARG A 49 -9.65 -1.76 19.65
N ALA A 50 -8.65 -0.88 19.77
CA ALA A 50 -7.68 -0.60 18.71
C ALA A 50 -6.99 -1.87 18.16
N LYS A 51 -6.86 -2.92 18.99
CA LYS A 51 -6.35 -4.25 18.62
C LYS A 51 -7.12 -4.88 17.45
N ASP A 52 -8.45 -4.77 17.45
CA ASP A 52 -9.29 -5.50 16.50
C ASP A 52 -9.22 -4.85 15.10
N ILE A 53 -9.11 -3.52 15.06
CA ILE A 53 -8.92 -2.75 13.83
C ILE A 53 -7.52 -2.95 13.27
N MET A 54 -6.50 -2.94 14.13
CA MET A 54 -5.13 -3.16 13.70
C MET A 54 -4.93 -4.57 13.11
N GLY A 55 -5.58 -5.59 13.68
CA GLY A 55 -5.62 -6.94 13.12
C GLY A 55 -6.30 -7.02 11.75
N TYR A 56 -7.45 -6.35 11.58
CA TYR A 56 -8.13 -6.25 10.28
C TYR A 56 -7.26 -5.55 9.23
N CYS A 57 -6.64 -4.42 9.60
CA CYS A 57 -5.70 -3.70 8.76
C CYS A 57 -4.56 -4.63 8.29
N LEU A 58 -3.93 -5.37 9.22
CA LEU A 58 -2.84 -6.30 8.90
C LEU A 58 -3.25 -7.37 7.88
N ILE A 59 -4.41 -8.00 8.04
CA ILE A 59 -4.90 -9.02 7.09
C ILE A 59 -5.13 -8.38 5.71
N THR A 60 -5.69 -7.17 5.69
CA THR A 60 -5.93 -6.42 4.46
C THR A 60 -4.60 -6.01 3.77
N LEU A 61 -3.51 -5.82 4.53
CA LEU A 61 -2.14 -5.63 4.03
C LEU A 61 -1.53 -6.88 3.40
N VAL A 62 -1.92 -8.06 3.83
CA VAL A 62 -1.39 -9.28 3.20
C VAL A 62 -2.19 -9.55 1.93
N MET A 63 -3.52 -9.52 2.05
CA MET A 63 -4.44 -9.87 0.96
C MET A 63 -4.35 -8.92 -0.23
N SER A 64 -4.43 -7.59 -0.03
CA SER A 64 -4.36 -6.67 -1.18
C SER A 64 -2.97 -6.64 -1.85
N GLY A 65 -1.96 -7.24 -1.22
CA GLY A 65 -0.56 -7.17 -1.65
C GLY A 65 -0.25 -8.34 -2.53
N PHE A 66 -0.85 -9.47 -2.15
CA PHE A 66 -1.00 -10.61 -3.01
C PHE A 66 -1.77 -10.25 -4.29
N ILE A 67 -2.89 -9.53 -4.18
CA ILE A 67 -3.70 -9.13 -5.36
C ILE A 67 -2.94 -8.15 -6.26
N ILE A 68 -2.37 -7.08 -5.70
CA ILE A 68 -1.60 -6.08 -6.48
C ILE A 68 -0.33 -6.72 -7.04
N GLY A 69 0.37 -7.55 -6.27
CA GLY A 69 1.58 -8.26 -6.71
C GLY A 69 1.30 -9.21 -7.87
N ILE A 70 0.20 -9.98 -7.81
CA ILE A 70 -0.24 -10.82 -8.92
C ILE A 70 -0.64 -9.96 -10.13
N GLY A 71 -1.42 -8.90 -9.92
CA GLY A 71 -1.82 -7.99 -10.99
C GLY A 71 -0.61 -7.38 -11.71
N LEU A 72 0.36 -6.87 -10.96
CA LEU A 72 1.55 -6.21 -11.52
C LEU A 72 2.53 -7.19 -12.19
N THR A 73 2.50 -8.48 -11.80
CA THR A 73 3.40 -9.52 -12.34
C THR A 73 2.80 -10.23 -13.56
N PHE A 74 1.48 -10.48 -13.57
CA PHE A 74 0.82 -11.30 -14.59
C PHE A 74 -0.06 -10.52 -15.56
N VAL A 75 -0.51 -9.30 -15.20
CA VAL A 75 -1.25 -8.44 -16.13
C VAL A 75 -0.24 -7.54 -16.85
N PRO A 76 -0.20 -7.57 -18.19
CA PRO A 76 0.70 -6.72 -18.98
C PRO A 76 0.38 -5.23 -18.81
#